data_AF-A0A2A4TCX7-F1
#
_entry.id   AF-A0A2A4TCX7-F1
#
_cell.length_a   1.000
_cell.length_b   1.000
_cell.length_c   1.000
_cell.angle_alpha   90.00
_cell.angle_beta   90.00
_cell.angle_gamma   90.00
#
_symmetry.space_group_name_H-M   'P 1'
#
loop_
_entity.id
_entity.type
_entity.pdbx_description
1 polymer ?
#
loop_
_entity_poly.entity_id
_entity_poly.type
_entity_poly.pdbx_seq_one_letter_code
_entity_poly.pdbx_strand_id
1 'polypeptide(L)' 'MTELNTNNLIFPTGISAKRLKSEAKKLKKTTGLSHTQALTKVAKENGPYRNWDDAIRQLTKQRLAATRG' A
#
# COMPACT_ATOMS: atom_id res chain seq x y z
N MET A 1 15.71 -14.35 -5.10
CA MET A 1 14.95 -13.12 -5.39
C MET A 1 14.78 -12.40 -4.07
N THR A 2 15.34 -11.20 -3.89
CA THR A 2 15.19 -10.44 -2.65
C THR A 2 13.70 -10.17 -2.46
N GLU A 3 13.06 -10.83 -1.48
CA GLU A 3 11.67 -10.56 -1.13
C GLU A 3 11.57 -9.10 -0.72
N LEU A 4 11.07 -8.28 -1.64
CA LEU A 4 10.91 -6.86 -1.40
C LEU A 4 9.81 -6.73 -0.35
N ASN A 5 10.22 -6.45 0.89
CA ASN A 5 9.30 -6.42 2.02
C ASN A 5 8.30 -5.28 1.80
N THR A 6 7.11 -5.63 1.31
CA THR A 6 6.05 -4.70 0.94
C THR A 6 5.67 -3.79 2.08
N ASN A 7 5.88 -4.21 3.34
CA ASN A 7 5.59 -3.42 4.54
C ASN A 7 6.43 -2.15 4.66
N ASN A 8 7.62 -2.12 4.04
CA ASN A 8 8.55 -0.99 4.07
C ASN A 8 8.38 -0.05 2.86
N LEU A 9 7.41 -0.31 1.98
CA LEU A 9 7.06 0.64 0.92
C LEU A 9 6.39 1.86 1.54
N ILE A 10 6.79 3.04 1.09
CA ILE A 10 6.30 4.33 1.58
C ILE A 10 5.39 4.91 0.50
N PHE A 11 4.16 5.23 0.87
CA PHE A 11 3.19 5.89 0.00
C PHE A 11 3.53 7.38 -0.16
N PRO A 12 3.01 8.08 -1.19
CA PRO A 12 3.26 9.50 -1.42
C PRO A 12 2.93 10.40 -0.22
N THR A 13 2.00 9.99 0.63
CA THR A 13 1.65 10.67 1.89
C THR A 13 2.69 10.51 2.99
N GLY A 14 3.76 9.75 2.77
CA GLY A 14 4.78 9.41 3.76
C GLY A 14 4.40 8.22 4.67
N ILE A 15 3.23 7.61 4.47
CA ILE A 15 2.76 6.49 5.28
C ILE A 15 3.30 5.17 4.74
N SER A 16 3.76 4.28 5.63
CA SER A 16 4.20 2.94 5.21
C SER A 16 3.04 2.03 4.88
N ALA A 17 3.25 1.10 3.95
CA ALA A 17 2.28 0.06 3.64
C ALA A 17 1.89 -0.77 4.88
N LYS A 18 2.81 -0.96 5.84
CA LYS A 18 2.50 -1.60 7.14
C LYS A 18 1.40 -0.85 7.90
N ARG A 19 1.52 0.49 7.98
CA ARG A 19 0.53 1.35 8.63
C ARG A 19 -0.81 1.28 7.89
N LEU A 20 -0.80 1.39 6.56
CA LEU A 20 -2.03 1.28 5.76
C LEU A 20 -2.72 -0.09 5.88
N LYS A 21 -1.97 -1.20 5.94
CA LYS A 21 -2.55 -2.53 6.24
C LYS A 21 -3.24 -2.56 7.61
N SER A 22 -2.68 -1.89 8.60
CA SER A 22 -3.29 -1.77 9.93
C SER A 22 -4.58 -0.94 9.87
N GLU A 23 -4.57 0.16 9.13
CA GLU A 23 -5.78 0.99 8.92
C GLU A 23 -6.85 0.23 8.15
N ALA A 24 -6.50 -0.49 7.09
CA ALA A 24 -7.44 -1.35 6.37
C ALA A 24 -8.06 -2.42 7.29
N LYS A 25 -7.30 -2.96 8.25
CA LYS A 25 -7.83 -3.91 9.25
C LYS A 25 -8.81 -3.24 10.21
N LYS A 26 -8.57 -1.99 10.62
CA LYS A 26 -9.51 -1.20 11.42
C LYS A 26 -10.76 -0.86 10.61
N LEU A 27 -10.58 -0.36 9.38
CA LEU A 27 -11.63 0.01 8.46
C LEU A 27 -12.56 -1.18 8.15
N LYS A 28 -12.00 -2.37 7.92
CA LYS A 28 -12.78 -3.62 7.77
C LYS A 28 -13.72 -3.84 8.96
N LYS A 29 -13.25 -3.64 10.18
CA LYS A 29 -14.05 -3.85 11.40
C LYS A 29 -15.17 -2.82 11.55
N THR A 30 -14.94 -1.58 11.12
CA THR A 30 -15.92 -0.50 11.28
C THR A 30 -16.94 -0.42 10.14
N THR A 31 -16.57 -0.86 8.94
CA THR A 31 -17.41 -0.72 7.74
C THR A 31 -17.99 -2.04 7.23
N GLY A 32 -17.52 -3.19 7.73
CA GLY A 32 -17.93 -4.51 7.21
C GLY A 32 -17.37 -4.84 5.82
N LEU A 33 -16.53 -3.98 5.24
CA LEU A 33 -15.90 -4.21 3.94
C LEU A 33 -15.00 -5.46 3.96
N SER A 34 -14.86 -6.11 2.80
CA SER A 34 -13.82 -7.13 2.64
C SER A 34 -12.42 -6.54 2.85
N HIS A 35 -11.45 -7.37 3.23
CA HIS A 35 -10.10 -6.89 3.49
C HIS A 35 -9.47 -6.22 2.25
N THR A 36 -9.73 -6.77 1.06
CA THR A 36 -9.24 -6.23 -0.23
C THR A 36 -9.86 -4.89 -0.57
N GLN A 37 -11.16 -4.70 -0.29
CA GLN A 37 -11.82 -3.40 -0.48
C GLN A 37 -11.28 -2.36 0.49
N ALA A 38 -11.08 -2.73 1.75
CA ALA A 38 -10.49 -1.83 2.74
C ALA A 38 -9.06 -1.42 2.35
N LEU A 39 -8.23 -2.36 1.90
CA LEU A 39 -6.87 -2.09 1.39
C LEU A 39 -6.90 -1.16 0.16
N THR A 40 -7.80 -1.41 -0.79
CA THR A 40 -7.97 -0.57 -1.97
C THR A 40 -8.39 0.84 -1.60
N LYS A 41 -9.29 0.98 -0.63
CA LYS A 41 -9.76 2.29 -0.15
C LYS A 41 -8.62 3.08 0.50
N VAL A 42 -7.89 2.49 1.44
CA VAL A 42 -6.76 3.20 2.09
C VAL A 42 -5.63 3.51 1.10
N ALA A 43 -5.38 2.67 0.09
CA ALA A 43 -4.39 2.97 -0.95
C ALA A 43 -4.79 4.19 -1.79
N LYS A 44 -6.07 4.27 -2.20
CA LYS A 44 -6.61 5.41 -2.96
C LYS A 44 -6.58 6.71 -2.19
N GLU A 45 -6.85 6.65 -0.88
CA GLU A 45 -6.78 7.83 0.00
C GLU A 45 -5.34 8.32 0.20
N ASN A 46 -4.34 7.46 -0.01
CA ASN A 46 -2.93 7.74 0.22
C ASN A 46 -2.10 7.86 -1.06
N GLY A 47 -2.72 7.89 -2.23
CA GLY A 47 -2.04 8.09 -3.50
C GLY A 47 -2.92 7.82 -4.73
N PRO A 48 -2.41 8.12 -5.93
CA PRO A 48 -3.15 7.99 -7.19
C PRO A 48 -3.19 6.53 -7.67
N TYR A 49 -3.55 5.59 -6.80
CA TYR A 49 -3.52 4.15 -7.09
C TYR A 49 -4.90 3.60 -7.42
N ARG A 50 -4.99 2.69 -8.39
CA ARG A 50 -6.29 2.10 -8.73
C ARG A 50 -6.76 1.09 -7.68
N ASN A 51 -5.84 0.30 -7.14
CA ASN A 51 -6.07 -0.67 -6.09
C ASN A 51 -4.78 -0.93 -5.30
N TRP A 52 -4.86 -1.77 -4.27
CA TRP A 52 -3.72 -2.10 -3.42
C TRP A 52 -2.57 -2.74 -4.21
N ASP A 53 -2.85 -3.69 -5.09
CA ASP A 53 -1.82 -4.40 -5.87
C ASP A 53 -1.09 -3.46 -6.83
N ASP A 54 -1.82 -2.54 -7.46
CA ASP A 54 -1.26 -1.48 -8.29
C ASP A 54 -0.35 -0.56 -7.48
N ALA A 55 -0.77 -0.17 -6.26
CA ALA A 55 0.05 0.61 -5.35
C ALA A 55 1.37 -0.11 -5.02
N ILE A 56 1.30 -1.38 -4.62
CA ILE A 56 2.50 -2.17 -4.30
C ILE A 56 3.41 -2.30 -5.52
N ARG A 57 2.85 -2.57 -6.71
CA ARG A 57 3.61 -2.69 -7.95
C ARG A 57 4.32 -1.39 -8.32
N GLN A 58 3.64 -0.25 -8.26
CA GLN A 58 4.22 1.06 -8.58
C GLN A 58 5.30 1.44 -7.57
N LEU A 59 5.02 1.32 -6.28
CA LEU A 59 5.98 1.64 -5.20
C LEU A 59 7.22 0.73 -5.26
N THR A 60 7.04 -0.54 -5.61
CA THR A 60 8.15 -1.48 -5.83
C THR A 60 9.00 -1.04 -7.01
N LYS A 61 8.37 -0.69 -8.15
CA LYS A 61 9.10 -0.18 -9.32
C LYS A 61 9.88 1.09 -9.00
N GLN A 62 9.28 2.05 -8.29
CA GLN A 62 9.93 3.29 -7.87
C GLN A 62 11.14 3.02 -6.97
N ARG A 63 10.99 2.13 -5.97
CA ARG A 63 12.09 1.76 -5.06
C ARG A 63 13.24 1.07 -5.80
N LEU A 64 12.93 0.16 -6.72
CA LEU A 64 13.94 -0.51 -7.54
C LEU A 64 14.66 0.47 -8.48
N ALA A 65 13.93 1.44 -9.05
CA ALA A 65 14.53 2.49 -9.87
C ALA A 65 15.45 3.39 -9.03
N ALA A 66 15.04 3.79 -7.82
CA ALA A 66 15.84 4.62 -6.92
C ALA A 66 17.11 3.92 -6.40
N THR A 67 17.15 2.58 -6.40
CA THR A 67 18.34 1.82 -5.98
C THR A 67 19.35 1.63 -7.12
N ARG A 68 18.98 1.98 -8.36
CA ARG A 68 19.84 1.86 -9.55
C ARG A 68 20.40 3.20 -10.05
N GLY A 69 20.11 4.30 -9.35
CA GLY A 69 20.62 5.64 -9.63
C GLY A 69 21.78 6.01 -8.73
#